data_AF-A0A6B3M2G1-F1
#
_entry.id   AF-A0A6B3M2G1-F1
#
_cell.length_a   1.000
_cell.length_b   1.000
_cell.length_c   1.000
_cell.angle_alpha   90.00
_cell.angle_beta   90.00
_cell.angle_gamma   90.00
#
_symmetry.space_group_name_H-M   'P 1'
#
loop_
_entity.id
_entity.type
_entity.pdbx_description
1 polymer ?
#
loop_
_entity_poly.entity_id
_entity_poly.type
_entity_poly.pdbx_seq_one_letter_code
_entity_poly.pdbx_strand_id
1 'polypeptide(L)' 'MSIQGFAQAIRTNVIARIQNWNDPNIKANDYYSEGIALANRGNKQRAIKSFEQAKYYFKAAGNLRRANEAKAKIDELKN' A
#
# COMPACT_ATOMS: atom_id res chain seq x y z
N MET A 1 1.34 -23.68 33.14
CA MET A 1 0.41 -22.94 32.27
C MET A 1 0.90 -21.50 32.18
N SER A 2 1.75 -21.20 31.20
CA SER A 2 2.45 -19.93 31.12
C SER A 2 1.55 -18.86 30.51
N ILE A 3 1.42 -17.73 31.21
CA ILE A 3 0.62 -16.54 30.88
C ILE A 3 1.08 -15.84 29.58
N GLN A 4 2.02 -16.44 28.84
CA GLN A 4 2.60 -15.89 27.61
C GLN A 4 1.64 -15.93 26.41
N GLY A 5 0.61 -16.78 26.42
CA GLY A 5 -0.38 -16.85 25.33
C GLY A 5 -1.40 -15.70 25.33
N PHE A 6 -1.80 -15.21 26.49
CA PHE A 6 -2.87 -14.19 26.60
C PHE A 6 -2.33 -12.76 26.50
N ALA A 7 -1.06 -12.54 26.88
CA ALA A 7 -0.39 -11.24 26.74
C ALA A 7 -0.10 -10.87 25.27
N GLN A 8 -0.02 -11.85 24.36
CA GLN A 8 0.18 -11.57 22.94
C GLN A 8 -1.08 -10.98 22.29
N ALA A 9 -2.27 -11.46 22.66
CA ALA A 9 -3.54 -10.97 22.10
C ALA A 9 -3.87 -9.52 22.52
N ILE A 10 -3.52 -9.13 23.75
CA ILE A 10 -3.73 -7.75 24.24
C ILE A 10 -2.65 -6.79 23.67
N ARG A 11 -1.41 -7.25 23.49
CA ARG A 11 -0.38 -6.47 22.79
C ARG A 11 -0.74 -6.19 21.33
N THR A 12 -1.43 -7.09 20.64
CA THR A 12 -1.82 -6.88 19.24
C THR A 12 -2.81 -5.75 19.05
N ASN A 13 -3.74 -5.51 19.99
CA ASN A 13 -4.77 -4.49 19.83
C ASN A 13 -4.38 -3.10 20.39
N VAL A 14 -3.50 -3.00 21.38
CA VAL A 14 -3.12 -1.70 21.97
C VAL A 14 -1.91 -1.08 21.25
N ILE A 15 -0.96 -1.89 20.77
CA ILE A 15 0.22 -1.38 20.03
C ILE A 15 -0.15 -0.95 18.61
N ALA A 16 -1.16 -1.58 17.99
CA ALA A 16 -1.68 -1.20 16.66
C ALA A 16 -2.21 0.25 16.59
N ARG A 17 -2.55 0.87 17.73
CA ARG A 17 -3.09 2.24 17.76
C ARG A 17 -2.03 3.33 17.95
N ILE A 18 -0.78 2.97 18.25
CA ILE A 18 0.27 3.94 18.59
C ILE A 18 1.57 3.73 17.82
N GLN A 19 1.78 2.58 17.16
CA GLN A 19 2.90 2.40 16.24
C GLN A 19 2.49 1.63 14.99
N ASN A 20 2.12 2.35 13.92
CA ASN A 20 2.53 1.92 12.58
C ASN A 20 2.62 3.08 11.59
N TRP A 21 3.60 3.97 11.81
CA TRP A 21 4.07 4.92 10.78
C TRP A 21 4.80 4.21 9.62
N ASN A 22 4.71 2.87 9.58
CA ASN A 22 5.34 2.01 8.60
C ASN A 22 4.31 1.01 8.02
N ASP A 23 3.02 1.36 8.02
CA ASP A 23 1.99 0.55 7.38
C ASP A 23 2.24 0.54 5.86
N PRO A 24 2.49 -0.64 5.25
CA PRO A 24 2.74 -0.74 3.83
C PRO A 24 1.53 -0.25 3.00
N ASN A 25 0.30 -0.23 3.53
CA ASN A 25 -0.84 0.37 2.86
C ASN A 25 -0.76 1.90 2.78
N ILE A 26 -0.18 2.57 3.80
CA ILE A 26 0.00 4.04 3.77
C ILE A 26 1.01 4.38 2.67
N LYS A 27 2.17 3.71 2.66
CA LYS A 27 3.17 3.88 1.59
C LYS A 27 2.59 3.56 0.22
N ALA A 28 1.80 2.50 0.11
CA ALA A 28 1.13 2.15 -1.14
C ALA A 28 0.16 3.24 -1.62
N ASN A 29 -0.63 3.82 -0.70
CA ASN A 29 -1.56 4.91 -1.02
C ASN A 29 -0.83 6.19 -1.44
N ASP A 30 0.31 6.51 -0.83
CA ASP A 30 1.11 7.69 -1.19
C ASP A 30 1.59 7.58 -2.64
N TYR A 31 2.20 6.44 -2.98
CA TYR A 31 2.64 6.16 -4.35
C TYR A 31 1.47 6.11 -5.33
N TYR A 32 0.32 5.57 -4.92
CA TYR A 32 -0.87 5.54 -5.78
C TYR A 32 -1.37 6.96 -6.08
N SER A 33 -1.44 7.81 -5.07
CA SER A 33 -1.88 9.20 -5.21
C SER A 33 -0.91 10.03 -6.05
N GLU A 34 0.40 9.80 -5.88
CA GLU A 34 1.43 10.38 -6.75
C GLU A 34 1.24 9.95 -8.21
N GLY A 35 0.97 8.66 -8.44
CA GLY A 35 0.69 8.11 -9.78
C GLY A 35 -0.49 8.81 -10.46
N ILE A 36 -1.57 9.04 -9.72
CA ILE A 36 -2.75 9.77 -10.22
C ILE A 36 -2.39 11.22 -10.55
N ALA A 37 -1.68 11.92 -9.67
CA ALA A 37 -1.27 13.30 -9.91
C ALA A 37 -0.36 13.43 -11.14
N LEU A 38 0.58 12.49 -11.33
CA LEU A 38 1.47 12.44 -12.48
C LEU A 38 0.72 12.12 -13.78
N ALA A 39 -0.25 11.20 -13.74
CA ALA A 39 -1.10 10.87 -14.87
C ALA A 39 -1.93 12.09 -15.31
N ASN A 40 -2.53 12.80 -14.37
CA ASN A 40 -3.30 14.03 -14.63
C ASN A 40 -2.44 15.16 -15.20
N ARG A 41 -1.14 15.19 -14.87
CA ARG A 41 -0.16 16.11 -15.46
C ARG A 41 0.34 15.66 -16.84
N GLY A 42 -0.17 14.56 -17.39
CA GLY A 42 0.27 13.98 -18.66
C GLY A 42 1.61 13.24 -18.58
N ASN A 43 2.21 13.10 -17.40
CA ASN A 43 3.48 12.41 -17.21
C ASN A 43 3.26 10.90 -17.01
N LYS A 44 2.82 10.22 -18.08
CA LYS A 44 2.48 8.80 -18.08
C LYS A 44 3.64 7.92 -17.58
N GLN A 45 4.89 8.21 -17.97
CA GLN A 45 6.05 7.40 -17.59
C GLN A 45 6.32 7.42 -16.08
N ARG A 46 6.28 8.60 -15.45
CA ARG A 46 6.47 8.69 -13.99
C ARG A 46 5.27 8.11 -13.25
N ALA A 47 4.05 8.33 -13.77
CA ALA A 47 2.83 7.76 -13.19
C ALA A 47 2.89 6.23 -13.12
N ILE A 48 3.35 5.58 -14.20
CA ILE A 48 3.54 4.12 -14.24
C ILE A 48 4.49 3.65 -13.13
N LYS A 49 5.63 4.33 -12.94
CA LYS A 49 6.60 3.98 -11.87
C LYS A 49 5.98 4.10 -10.48
N SER A 50 5.23 5.16 -10.20
CA SER A 50 4.55 5.34 -8.92
C SER A 50 3.47 4.26 -8.70
N PHE A 51 2.69 3.91 -9.73
CA PHE A 51 1.73 2.80 -9.62
C PHE A 51 2.40 1.43 -9.44
N GLU A 52 3.59 1.21 -10.00
CA GLU A 52 4.36 -0.03 -9.79
C GLU A 52 4.82 -0.16 -8.33
N GLN A 53 5.29 0.93 -7.73
CA GLN A 53 5.61 0.98 -6.30
C GLN A 53 4.36 0.75 -5.45
N ALA A 54 3.25 1.43 -5.75
CA ALA A 54 1.97 1.22 -5.05
C ALA A 54 1.54 -0.25 -5.09
N LYS A 55 1.57 -0.88 -6.27
CA LYS A 55 1.26 -2.31 -6.45
C LYS A 55 2.16 -3.20 -5.59
N TYR A 56 3.46 -2.92 -5.54
CA TYR A 56 4.42 -3.69 -4.73
C TYR A 56 4.05 -3.64 -3.24
N TYR A 57 3.81 -2.43 -2.71
CA TYR A 57 3.46 -2.25 -1.31
C TYR A 57 2.06 -2.81 -0.97
N PHE A 58 1.06 -2.65 -1.84
CA PHE A 58 -0.25 -3.28 -1.65
C PHE A 58 -0.15 -4.80 -1.63
N LYS A 59 0.68 -5.41 -2.49
CA LYS A 59 0.90 -6.86 -2.48
C LYS A 59 1.61 -7.31 -1.19
N ALA A 60 2.61 -6.56 -0.74
CA ALA A 60 3.31 -6.82 0.53
C ALA A 60 2.36 -6.69 1.74
N ALA A 61 1.38 -5.79 1.68
CA ALA A 61 0.34 -5.61 2.70
C ALA A 61 -0.78 -6.67 2.64
N GLY A 62 -0.76 -7.59 1.67
CA GLY A 62 -1.84 -8.54 1.42
C GLY A 62 -3.09 -7.93 0.75
N ASN A 63 -3.03 -6.66 0.35
CA ASN A 63 -4.13 -5.93 -0.27
C ASN A 63 -4.17 -6.15 -1.78
N LEU A 64 -4.52 -7.37 -2.19
CA LEU A 64 -4.53 -7.78 -3.60
C LEU A 64 -5.53 -6.99 -4.45
N ARG A 65 -6.64 -6.52 -3.87
CA ARG A 65 -7.63 -5.70 -4.58
C ARG A 65 -7.00 -4.40 -5.08
N ARG A 66 -6.35 -3.65 -4.18
CA ARG A 66 -5.66 -2.40 -4.51
C ARG A 66 -4.45 -2.62 -5.42
N ALA A 67 -3.74 -3.73 -5.26
CA ALA A 67 -2.64 -4.08 -6.15
C ALA A 67 -3.14 -4.29 -7.60
N ASN A 68 -4.30 -4.91 -7.78
CA ASN A 68 -4.92 -5.10 -9.10
C ASN A 68 -5.44 -3.77 -9.67
N GLU A 69 -6.01 -2.90 -8.84
CA GLU A 69 -6.40 -1.53 -9.25
C GLU A 69 -5.19 -0.73 -9.77
N ALA A 70 -4.05 -0.77 -9.05
CA ALA A 70 -2.82 -0.13 -9.49
C ALA A 70 -2.29 -0.73 -10.80
N LYS A 71 -2.41 -2.05 -10.98
CA LYS A 71 -2.06 -2.71 -12.25
C LYS A 71 -2.94 -2.23 -13.41
N ALA A 72 -4.26 -2.14 -13.21
CA ALA A 72 -5.17 -1.66 -14.25
C ALA A 72 -4.81 -0.23 -14.70
N LYS A 73 -4.41 0.64 -13.77
CA LYS A 73 -3.93 1.98 -14.10
C LYS A 73 -2.61 1.99 -14.88
N ILE A 74 -1.70 1.08 -14.58
CA ILE A 74 -0.47 0.90 -15.38
C ILE A 74 -0.82 0.51 -16.80
N ASP A 75 -1.73 -0.45 -16.98
CA ASP A 75 -2.13 -0.95 -18.30
C ASP A 75 -2.89 0.13 -19.10
N GLU A 76 -3.74 0.93 -18.45
CA GLU A 76 -4.43 2.10 -19.03
C GLU A 76 -3.45 3.15 -19.55
N LEU A 77 -2.37 3.42 -18.81
CA LEU A 77 -1.38 4.43 -19.20
C LEU A 77 -0.39 3.96 -20.28
N LYS A 78 -0.28 2.65 -20.48
CA LYS A 78 0.57 2.05 -21.52
C LYS A 78 -0.11 1.97 -22.88
N ASN A 79 -1.45 2.00 -22.91
CA ASN A 79 -2.24 2.22 -24.11
C ASN A 79 -2.28 3.71 -24.51
#